data_AF-A0A5J4VWH3-F1
#
_entry.id   AF-A0A5J4VWH3-F1
#
_cell.length_a   1.000
_cell.length_b   1.000
_cell.length_c   1.000
_cell.angle_alpha   90.00
_cell.angle_beta   90.00
_cell.angle_gamma   90.00
#
_symmetry.space_group_name_H-M   'P 1'
#
loop_
_entity.id
_entity.type
_entity.pdbx_description
1 polymer ?
#
loop_
_entity_poly.entity_id
_entity_poly.type
_entity_poly.pdbx_seq_one_letter_code
_entity_poly.pdbx_strand_id
1 'polypeptide(L)'
;MPICPAILSHPTTEYLMSYGLMDQFKAQRGFITYDFETLSDQVMKNIIDQTTLLPQLSKLSIASIEVFPNQDKSYKLVKRCYTLFDELSDNYQELLENCGLPSNSSFVRLWLAQTFESAEQIYKCMKYDNENIHFDRSVKVLGWNSSIFDIALLWDALDCELWTMGVPIGDLNNNKSITVTHKRSQIKLQFIDAESLFGPMTLKACVKDYGDKSEHKDVFPYEIIKSKNWNEVLMKTEPFEYEDFKPQLKGGYSFTKDEYDYYLIDFK
;
A
#
# COMPACT_ATOMS: atom_id res chain seq x y z
N MET A 1 34.06 21.93 1.80
CA MET A 1 33.19 20.74 2.02
C MET A 1 31.76 21.26 2.10
N PRO A 2 30.82 20.87 1.23
CA PRO A 2 29.43 21.30 1.40
C PRO A 2 28.89 20.56 2.63
N ILE A 3 28.71 21.31 3.71
CA ILE A 3 28.11 20.83 4.96
C ILE A 3 26.61 20.72 4.68
N CYS A 4 26.08 19.50 4.65
CA CYS A 4 24.64 19.26 4.58
C CYS A 4 24.09 19.25 6.02
N PRO A 5 23.49 20.35 6.52
CA PRO A 5 23.18 20.49 7.95
C PRO A 5 22.13 19.48 8.43
N ALA A 6 21.20 19.08 7.55
CA ALA A 6 20.12 18.17 7.88
C ALA A 6 20.58 16.72 8.16
N ILE A 7 21.69 16.29 7.54
CA ILE A 7 22.28 14.97 7.80
C ILE A 7 23.03 14.96 9.14
N LEU A 8 23.64 16.10 9.49
CA LEU A 8 24.38 16.27 10.74
C LEU A 8 23.49 16.40 11.98
N SER A 9 22.23 16.80 11.82
CA SER A 9 21.25 16.86 12.91
C SER A 9 20.55 15.53 13.21
N HIS A 10 20.85 14.45 12.47
CA HIS A 10 20.26 13.15 12.74
C HIS A 10 21.02 12.46 13.89
N PRO A 11 20.36 12.05 15.00
CA PRO A 11 21.06 11.53 16.18
C PRO A 11 22.02 10.38 15.90
N THR A 12 21.64 9.47 14.99
CA THR A 12 22.51 8.37 14.54
C THR A 12 23.80 8.89 13.89
N THR A 13 23.66 9.85 12.98
CA THR A 13 24.79 10.39 12.23
C THR A 13 25.71 11.19 13.15
N GLU A 14 25.14 12.00 14.04
CA GLU A 14 25.88 12.77 15.04
C GLU A 14 26.68 11.84 15.96
N TYR A 15 26.06 10.77 16.46
CA TYR A 15 26.74 9.76 17.27
C TYR A 15 27.87 9.10 16.47
N LEU A 16 27.62 8.59 15.26
CA LEU A 16 28.64 7.90 14.48
C LEU A 16 29.81 8.83 14.10
N MET A 17 29.55 10.09 13.80
CA MET A 17 30.60 11.07 13.50
C MET A 17 31.43 11.41 14.73
N SER A 18 30.80 11.68 15.88
CA SER A 18 31.51 12.07 17.11
C SER A 18 32.46 11.00 17.62
N TYR A 19 32.16 9.72 17.37
CA TYR A 19 33.02 8.58 17.75
C TYR A 19 33.89 8.05 16.60
N GLY A 20 33.86 8.65 15.41
CA GLY A 20 34.65 8.20 14.26
C GLY A 20 34.23 6.84 13.68
N LEU A 21 32.96 6.46 13.84
CA LEU A 21 32.38 5.16 13.46
C LEU A 21 31.52 5.24 12.19
N MET A 22 31.80 6.19 11.29
CA MET A 22 30.99 6.39 10.08
C MET A 22 31.02 5.20 9.11
N ASP A 23 32.05 4.34 9.21
CA ASP A 23 32.14 3.06 8.52
C ASP A 23 31.04 2.07 8.93
N GLN A 24 30.44 2.26 10.12
CA GLN A 24 29.34 1.43 10.63
C GLN A 24 27.95 1.94 10.23
N PHE A 25 27.84 3.02 9.46
CA PHE A 25 26.55 3.59 9.08
C PHE A 25 25.66 2.57 8.34
N LYS A 26 24.44 2.36 8.84
CA LYS A 26 23.42 1.50 8.26
C LYS A 26 22.32 2.37 7.66
N ALA A 27 22.20 2.34 6.34
CA ALA A 27 21.04 2.93 5.67
C ALA A 27 19.79 2.13 5.99
N GLN A 28 18.66 2.83 6.14
CA GLN A 28 17.36 2.19 6.29
C GLN A 28 16.91 1.62 4.94
N ARG A 29 17.01 0.30 4.78
CA ARG A 29 16.77 -0.40 3.50
C ARG A 29 15.50 -1.24 3.47
N GLY A 30 14.89 -1.48 4.62
CA GLY A 30 13.61 -2.19 4.71
C GLY A 30 12.43 -1.24 4.56
N PHE A 31 11.46 -1.65 3.75
CA PHE A 31 10.25 -0.90 3.46
C PHE A 31 9.13 -1.87 3.06
N ILE A 32 7.93 -1.34 2.97
CA ILE A 32 6.73 -2.07 2.56
C ILE A 32 6.14 -1.30 1.37
N THR A 33 5.72 -2.00 0.32
CA THR A 33 4.91 -1.41 -0.75
C THR A 33 3.50 -1.97 -0.66
N TYR A 34 2.50 -1.20 -1.08
CA TYR A 34 1.13 -1.70 -1.17
C TYR A 34 0.39 -1.09 -2.35
N ASP A 35 -0.66 -1.78 -2.77
CA ASP A 35 -1.60 -1.33 -3.80
C ASP A 35 -3.00 -1.83 -3.47
N PHE A 36 -4.01 -1.01 -3.75
CA PHE A 36 -5.41 -1.36 -3.56
C PHE A 36 -6.06 -1.69 -4.90
N GLU A 37 -6.86 -2.75 -4.90
CA GLU A 37 -7.88 -2.92 -5.94
C GLU A 37 -9.22 -2.41 -5.40
N THR A 38 -9.96 -1.68 -6.23
CA THR A 38 -11.21 -1.02 -5.81
C THR A 38 -12.37 -1.29 -6.75
N LEU A 39 -13.58 -1.31 -6.17
CA LEU A 39 -14.85 -1.35 -6.88
C LEU A 39 -15.39 0.07 -7.00
N SER A 40 -15.87 0.45 -8.18
CA SER A 40 -16.46 1.75 -8.42
C SER A 40 -17.97 1.63 -8.56
N ASP A 41 -18.70 2.26 -7.63
CA ASP A 41 -20.13 2.44 -7.76
C ASP A 41 -20.44 3.86 -8.22
N GLN A 42 -21.42 4.02 -9.11
CA GLN A 42 -21.95 5.34 -9.42
C GLN A 42 -23.10 5.67 -8.46
N VAL A 43 -22.92 6.72 -7.67
CA VAL A 43 -23.96 7.22 -6.75
C VAL A 43 -24.46 8.57 -7.24
N MET A 44 -25.77 8.66 -7.50
CA MET A 44 -26.40 9.96 -7.74
C MET A 44 -26.49 10.72 -6.40
N LYS A 45 -25.86 11.90 -6.33
CA LYS A 45 -26.11 12.87 -5.27
C LYS A 45 -26.83 14.08 -5.85
N ASN A 46 -27.92 14.50 -5.22
CA ASN A 46 -28.55 15.77 -5.50
C ASN A 46 -27.81 16.86 -4.72
N ILE A 47 -27.02 17.67 -5.41
CA ILE A 47 -26.38 18.85 -4.81
C ILE A 47 -27.18 20.06 -5.24
N ILE A 48 -27.99 20.54 -4.29
CA ILE A 48 -28.71 21.82 -4.23
C ILE A 48 -29.76 22.04 -5.33
N ASP A 49 -29.58 21.57 -6.58
CA ASP A 49 -30.60 21.41 -7.66
C ASP A 49 -30.07 20.62 -8.89
N GLN A 50 -28.86 20.07 -8.84
CA GLN A 50 -28.26 19.27 -9.91
C GLN A 50 -27.98 17.85 -9.41
N THR A 51 -28.39 16.85 -10.20
CA THR A 51 -28.02 15.45 -9.97
C THR A 51 -26.63 15.21 -10.55
N THR A 52 -25.63 15.01 -9.69
CA THR A 52 -24.27 14.66 -10.09
C THR A 52 -24.03 13.19 -9.77
N LEU A 53 -23.51 12.45 -10.75
CA LEU A 53 -23.00 11.10 -10.54
C LEU A 53 -21.61 11.22 -9.94
N LEU A 54 -21.44 10.75 -8.70
CA LEU A 54 -20.15 10.70 -8.03
C LEU A 54 -19.72 9.23 -7.89
N PRO A 55 -18.48 8.89 -8.29
CA PRO A 55 -17.94 7.57 -8.05
C PRO A 55 -17.73 7.40 -6.53
N GLN A 56 -18.28 6.32 -5.99
CA GLN A 56 -18.01 5.84 -4.64
C GLN A 56 -17.15 4.59 -4.76
N LEU A 57 -15.97 4.63 -4.13
CA LEU A 57 -15.02 3.54 -4.17
C LEU A 57 -15.17 2.66 -2.94
N SER A 58 -15.20 1.35 -3.18
CA SER A 58 -15.18 0.33 -2.15
C SER A 58 -13.92 -0.51 -2.31
N LYS A 59 -13.32 -0.92 -1.20
CA LYS A 59 -12.09 -1.74 -1.20
C LYS A 59 -12.44 -3.16 -1.65
N LEU A 60 -11.75 -3.68 -2.67
CA LEU A 60 -11.86 -5.08 -3.09
C LEU A 60 -10.74 -5.93 -2.49
N SER A 61 -9.50 -5.43 -2.61
CA SER A 61 -8.32 -6.09 -2.08
C SER A 61 -7.22 -5.10 -1.77
N ILE A 62 -6.26 -5.55 -0.96
CA ILE A 62 -4.97 -4.90 -0.75
C ILE A 62 -3.88 -5.95 -0.94
N ALA A 63 -2.91 -5.63 -1.80
CA ALA A 63 -1.70 -6.40 -1.96
C ALA A 63 -0.53 -5.62 -1.36
N SER A 64 0.37 -6.29 -0.65
CA SER A 64 1.59 -5.70 -0.15
C SER A 64 2.81 -6.59 -0.36
N ILE A 65 3.97 -5.93 -0.48
CA ILE A 65 5.27 -6.58 -0.50
C ILE A 65 6.10 -5.97 0.62
N GLU A 66 6.48 -6.80 1.59
CA GLU A 66 7.40 -6.42 2.65
C GLU A 66 8.83 -6.80 2.26
N VAL A 67 9.72 -5.81 2.25
CA VAL A 67 11.12 -5.94 1.84
C VAL A 67 12.00 -5.96 3.08
N PHE A 68 12.47 -7.15 3.44
CA PHE A 68 13.35 -7.38 4.57
C PHE A 68 14.82 -7.37 4.12
N PRO A 69 15.67 -6.48 4.65
CA PRO A 69 17.09 -6.49 4.32
C PRO A 69 17.82 -7.60 5.10
N ASN A 70 18.68 -8.34 4.41
CA ASN A 70 19.59 -9.32 5.00
C ASN A 70 20.99 -8.70 5.25
N GLN A 71 21.80 -9.38 6.07
CA GLN A 71 23.16 -8.92 6.40
C GLN A 71 24.10 -8.87 5.19
N ASP A 72 23.90 -9.78 4.22
CA ASP A 72 24.66 -9.88 2.97
C ASP A 72 24.22 -8.87 1.90
N LYS A 73 23.35 -7.93 2.24
CA LYS A 73 22.72 -6.94 1.35
C LYS A 73 21.70 -7.53 0.35
N SER A 74 21.35 -8.82 0.46
CA SER A 74 20.19 -9.36 -0.23
C SER A 74 18.89 -8.92 0.44
N TYR A 75 17.77 -9.18 -0.22
CA TYR A 75 16.44 -8.91 0.32
C TYR A 75 15.63 -10.20 0.39
N LYS A 76 14.90 -10.37 1.50
CA LYS A 76 13.78 -11.32 1.57
C LYS A 76 12.51 -10.55 1.29
N LEU A 77 11.73 -11.06 0.34
CA LEU A 77 10.42 -10.52 -0.01
C LEU A 77 9.34 -11.39 0.61
N VAL A 78 8.38 -10.77 1.29
CA VAL A 78 7.14 -11.41 1.72
C VAL A 78 6.01 -10.71 0.98
N LYS A 79 5.16 -11.50 0.32
CA LYS A 79 3.97 -11.00 -0.38
C LYS A 79 2.76 -11.32 0.47
N ARG A 80 1.86 -10.36 0.65
CA ARG A 80 0.56 -10.54 1.29
C ARG A 80 -0.52 -10.01 0.38
N CYS A 81 -1.67 -10.67 0.40
CA CYS A 81 -2.87 -10.21 -0.28
C CYS A 81 -4.04 -10.48 0.65
N TYR A 82 -4.89 -9.48 0.82
CA TYR A 82 -6.15 -9.58 1.52
C TYR A 82 -7.25 -9.05 0.62
N THR A 83 -8.41 -9.68 0.68
CA THR A 83 -9.54 -9.46 -0.20
C THR A 83 -10.84 -9.45 0.62
N LEU A 84 -11.93 -9.01 0.00
CA LEU A 84 -13.26 -9.17 0.59
C LEU A 84 -13.64 -10.65 0.83
N PHE A 85 -13.04 -11.61 0.12
CA PHE A 85 -13.28 -13.03 0.39
C PHE A 85 -12.68 -13.48 1.72
N ASP A 86 -11.57 -12.87 2.16
CA ASP A 86 -10.97 -13.20 3.45
C ASP A 86 -11.91 -12.84 4.60
N GLU A 87 -12.70 -11.77 4.50
CA GLU A 87 -13.70 -11.44 5.52
C GLU A 87 -14.83 -12.49 5.63
N LEU A 88 -15.00 -13.32 4.59
CA LEU A 88 -15.99 -14.40 4.54
C LEU A 88 -15.42 -15.75 4.98
N SER A 89 -14.12 -15.84 5.27
CA SER A 89 -13.48 -17.12 5.60
C SER A 89 -13.74 -17.55 7.04
N ASP A 90 -13.81 -18.86 7.27
CA ASP A 90 -14.07 -19.42 8.61
C ASP A 90 -12.97 -19.05 9.63
N ASN A 91 -11.73 -18.82 9.17
CA ASN A 91 -10.59 -18.47 10.03
C ASN A 91 -10.42 -16.96 10.24
N TYR A 92 -11.26 -16.11 9.65
CA TYR A 92 -11.08 -14.66 9.71
C TYR A 92 -11.14 -14.13 11.16
N GLN A 93 -12.06 -14.65 11.96
CA GLN A 93 -12.20 -14.25 13.37
C GLN A 93 -10.96 -14.62 14.19
N GLU A 94 -10.38 -15.79 13.97
CA GLU A 94 -9.13 -16.20 14.61
C GLU A 94 -7.97 -15.25 14.24
N LEU A 95 -7.89 -14.83 12.96
CA LEU A 95 -6.89 -13.86 12.51
C LEU A 95 -7.05 -12.51 13.20
N LEU A 96 -8.28 -12.02 13.37
CA LEU A 96 -8.56 -10.78 14.09
C LEU A 96 -8.17 -10.88 15.56
N GLU A 97 -8.54 -11.97 16.22
CA GLU A 97 -8.21 -12.22 17.63
C GLU A 97 -6.69 -12.27 17.86
N ASN A 98 -5.95 -12.95 16.97
CA ASN A 98 -4.50 -13.05 17.03
C ASN A 98 -3.81 -11.67 16.95
N CYS A 99 -4.38 -10.74 16.18
CA CYS A 99 -3.90 -9.36 16.08
C CYS A 99 -4.50 -8.43 17.16
N GLY A 100 -5.38 -8.92 18.04
CA GLY A 100 -6.06 -8.13 19.07
C GLY A 100 -7.07 -7.12 18.51
N LEU A 101 -7.67 -7.42 17.35
CA LEU A 101 -8.62 -6.55 16.66
C LEU A 101 -10.07 -6.88 17.05
N PRO A 102 -10.99 -5.89 17.03
CA PRO A 102 -12.43 -6.14 17.15
C PRO A 102 -12.95 -7.08 16.07
N SER A 103 -13.93 -7.93 16.38
CA SER A 103 -14.50 -8.95 15.48
C SER A 103 -15.16 -8.39 14.20
N ASN A 104 -15.52 -7.11 14.19
CA ASN A 104 -16.07 -6.39 13.04
C ASN A 104 -15.02 -5.61 12.24
N SER A 105 -13.74 -5.90 12.43
CA SER A 105 -12.65 -5.23 11.72
C SER A 105 -12.57 -5.67 10.26
N SER A 106 -12.34 -4.71 9.37
CA SER A 106 -12.14 -4.97 7.94
C SER A 106 -10.79 -5.61 7.65
N PHE A 107 -10.67 -6.25 6.49
CA PHE A 107 -9.43 -6.91 6.06
C PHE A 107 -8.27 -5.90 5.96
N VAL A 108 -8.58 -4.63 5.69
CA VAL A 108 -7.59 -3.54 5.67
C VAL A 108 -7.03 -3.27 7.06
N ARG A 109 -7.87 -3.35 8.10
CA ARG A 109 -7.42 -3.21 9.49
C ARG A 109 -6.59 -4.41 9.92
N LEU A 110 -6.96 -5.62 9.51
CA LEU A 110 -6.15 -6.82 9.68
C LEU A 110 -4.78 -6.69 8.99
N TRP A 111 -4.77 -6.27 7.74
CA TRP A 111 -3.55 -5.98 6.98
C TRP A 111 -2.66 -4.96 7.71
N LEU A 112 -3.24 -3.88 8.21
CA LEU A 112 -2.49 -2.85 8.92
C LEU A 112 -1.85 -3.38 10.21
N ALA A 113 -2.57 -4.20 10.98
CA ALA A 113 -2.02 -4.83 12.19
C ALA A 113 -0.81 -5.74 11.87
N GLN A 114 -0.92 -6.57 10.83
CA GLN A 114 0.21 -7.40 10.39
C GLN A 114 1.35 -6.59 9.76
N THR A 115 1.04 -5.47 9.14
CA THR A 115 2.05 -4.53 8.62
C THR A 115 2.91 -3.97 9.75
N PHE A 116 2.34 -3.72 10.93
CA PHE A 116 3.11 -3.38 12.12
C PHE A 116 4.01 -4.52 12.60
N GLU A 117 3.56 -5.77 12.56
CA GLU A 117 4.39 -6.93 12.91
C GLU A 117 5.58 -7.07 11.95
N SER A 118 5.33 -6.94 10.65
CA SER A 118 6.37 -6.93 9.62
C SER A 118 7.33 -5.76 9.82
N ALA A 119 6.84 -4.57 10.15
CA ALA A 119 7.69 -3.41 10.42
C ALA A 119 8.56 -3.60 11.67
N GLU A 120 8.06 -4.28 12.71
CA GLU A 120 8.88 -4.62 13.87
C GLU A 120 10.01 -5.59 13.50
N GLN A 121 9.72 -6.58 12.65
CA GLN A 121 10.74 -7.50 12.12
C GLN A 121 11.77 -6.76 11.24
N ILE A 122 11.33 -5.89 10.34
CA ILE A 122 12.19 -5.03 9.52
C ILE A 122 13.11 -4.19 10.41
N TYR A 123 12.56 -3.55 11.45
CA TYR A 123 13.34 -2.77 12.41
C TYR A 123 14.40 -3.65 13.11
N LYS A 124 14.03 -4.85 13.56
CA LYS A 124 14.96 -5.79 14.20
C LYS A 124 16.11 -6.21 13.27
N CYS A 125 15.86 -6.36 11.97
CA CYS A 125 16.90 -6.65 10.98
C CYS A 125 17.89 -5.49 10.78
N MET A 126 17.43 -4.24 10.95
CA MET A 126 18.23 -3.05 10.63
C MET A 126 18.92 -2.41 11.82
N LYS A 127 18.40 -2.57 13.05
CA LYS A 127 18.93 -1.89 14.24
C LYS A 127 20.41 -2.17 14.47
N TYR A 128 21.04 -1.28 15.22
CA TYR A 128 22.41 -1.48 15.71
C TYR A 128 22.41 -2.44 16.90
N ASP A 129 23.48 -3.21 17.03
CA ASP A 129 23.71 -4.05 18.22
C ASP A 129 24.07 -3.17 19.42
N ASN A 130 24.76 -2.04 19.17
CA ASN A 130 25.02 -1.03 20.19
C ASN A 130 23.78 -0.17 20.43
N GLU A 131 23.17 -0.34 21.60
CA GLU A 131 21.94 0.36 22.01
C GLU A 131 22.12 1.88 22.17
N ASN A 132 23.36 2.37 22.30
CA ASN A 132 23.64 3.81 22.34
C ASN A 132 23.45 4.47 20.98
N ILE A 133 23.51 3.70 19.88
CA ILE A 133 23.27 4.21 18.54
C ILE A 133 21.76 4.23 18.32
N HIS A 134 21.18 5.44 18.38
CA HIS A 134 19.77 5.63 18.07
C HIS A 134 19.47 5.12 16.66
N PHE A 135 18.40 4.35 16.50
CA PHE A 135 17.87 3.93 15.20
C PHE A 135 16.36 4.16 15.20
N ASP A 136 15.87 4.94 14.24
CA ASP A 136 14.46 5.30 14.18
C ASP A 136 13.61 4.04 14.00
N ARG A 137 12.49 3.99 14.74
CA ARG A 137 11.51 2.90 14.73
C ARG A 137 10.48 3.07 13.63
N SER A 138 10.81 3.86 12.61
CA SER A 138 9.95 4.12 11.46
C SER A 138 10.25 3.12 10.35
N VAL A 139 9.21 2.61 9.70
CA VAL A 139 9.30 1.83 8.46
C VAL A 139 8.44 2.52 7.41
N LYS A 140 9.01 2.70 6.21
CA LYS A 140 8.32 3.36 5.11
C LYS A 140 7.33 2.39 4.47
N VAL A 141 6.11 2.87 4.27
CA VAL A 141 5.03 2.17 3.58
C VAL A 141 4.69 2.98 2.33
N LEU A 142 4.98 2.42 1.16
CA LEU A 142 4.98 3.12 -0.11
C LEU A 142 3.75 2.70 -0.93
N GLY A 143 2.89 3.66 -1.25
CA GLY A 143 1.82 3.51 -2.24
C GLY A 143 2.10 4.40 -3.45
N TRP A 144 1.59 4.07 -4.63
CA TRP A 144 1.79 4.88 -5.84
C TRP A 144 0.62 5.85 -6.04
N ASN A 145 0.89 7.17 -6.12
CA ASN A 145 -0.16 8.20 -6.17
C ASN A 145 -1.11 8.13 -4.95
N SER A 146 -0.55 7.76 -3.79
CA SER A 146 -1.29 7.43 -2.57
C SER A 146 -1.74 8.67 -1.79
N SER A 147 -1.16 9.84 -2.09
CA SER A 147 -1.36 11.10 -1.36
C SER A 147 -2.82 11.60 -1.37
N ILE A 148 -3.59 11.16 -2.37
CA ILE A 148 -4.99 11.52 -2.57
C ILE A 148 -5.91 10.31 -2.37
N PHE A 149 -5.53 9.16 -2.92
CA PHE A 149 -6.43 8.03 -3.12
C PHE A 149 -6.41 7.04 -1.95
N ASP A 150 -5.24 6.48 -1.64
CA ASP A 150 -5.13 5.36 -0.70
C ASP A 150 -5.40 5.79 0.75
N ILE A 151 -5.05 7.03 1.11
CA ILE A 151 -5.31 7.55 2.45
C ILE A 151 -6.81 7.55 2.76
N ALA A 152 -7.66 7.89 1.79
CA ALA A 152 -9.10 7.84 1.97
C ALA A 152 -9.61 6.40 2.20
N LEU A 153 -9.00 5.42 1.54
CA LEU A 153 -9.32 4.00 1.70
C LEU A 153 -8.86 3.44 3.06
N LEU A 154 -7.79 4.02 3.62
CA LEU A 154 -7.20 3.64 4.91
C LEU A 154 -7.89 4.27 6.12
N TRP A 155 -8.72 5.32 5.96
CA TRP A 155 -9.22 6.09 7.11
C TRP A 155 -9.96 5.27 8.17
N ASP A 156 -10.79 4.32 7.76
CA ASP A 156 -11.50 3.42 8.69
C ASP A 156 -10.54 2.49 9.45
N ALA A 157 -9.48 2.01 8.78
CA ALA A 157 -8.47 1.19 9.40
C ALA A 157 -7.59 2.01 10.36
N LEU A 158 -7.32 3.28 10.05
CA LEU A 158 -6.51 4.16 10.88
C LEU A 158 -7.17 4.55 12.20
N ASP A 159 -8.51 4.53 12.27
CA ASP A 159 -9.26 4.66 13.52
C ASP A 159 -9.28 3.34 14.31
N CYS A 160 -8.27 3.13 15.15
CA CYS A 160 -8.13 1.94 15.98
C CYS A 160 -7.46 2.25 17.32
N GLU A 161 -7.86 1.55 18.38
CA GLU A 161 -7.26 1.73 19.71
C GLU A 161 -5.79 1.27 19.80
N LEU A 162 -5.33 0.42 18.89
CA LEU A 162 -3.96 -0.14 18.91
C LEU A 162 -2.90 0.86 18.42
N TRP A 163 -3.28 1.87 17.65
CA TRP A 163 -2.36 2.85 17.10
C TRP A 163 -2.87 4.29 17.22
N THR A 164 -2.00 5.25 16.94
CA THR A 164 -2.34 6.66 16.84
C THR A 164 -1.85 7.22 15.53
N MET A 165 -2.75 7.91 14.82
CA MET A 165 -2.39 8.67 13.64
C MET A 165 -1.71 9.98 14.05
N GLY A 166 -0.53 10.25 13.47
CA GLY A 166 0.14 11.54 13.56
C GLY A 166 -0.50 12.56 12.61
N VAL A 167 -0.11 13.82 12.74
CA VAL A 167 -0.57 14.88 11.84
C VAL A 167 -0.08 14.59 10.41
N PRO A 168 -0.97 14.50 9.41
CA PRO A 168 -0.57 14.40 8.01
C PRO A 168 0.36 15.55 7.63
N ILE A 169 1.44 15.23 6.91
CA ILE A 169 2.38 16.23 6.40
C ILE A 169 2.06 16.44 4.93
N GLY A 170 1.66 17.65 4.56
CA GLY A 170 1.24 18.00 3.20
C GLY A 170 0.37 19.24 3.18
N ASP A 171 -0.25 19.50 2.04
CA ASP A 171 -1.35 20.46 1.93
C ASP A 171 -2.69 19.73 1.90
N LEU A 172 -3.81 20.46 2.00
CA LEU A 172 -5.18 19.92 2.07
C LEU A 172 -5.52 18.97 0.90
N ASN A 173 -4.83 19.06 -0.22
CA ASN A 173 -5.13 18.30 -1.43
C ASN A 173 -4.07 17.22 -1.74
N ASN A 174 -2.87 17.32 -1.17
CA ASN A 174 -1.73 16.42 -1.39
C ASN A 174 -1.00 16.13 -0.06
N ASN A 175 -1.43 15.06 0.62
CA ASN A 175 -0.72 14.57 1.80
C ASN A 175 0.56 13.85 1.37
N LYS A 176 1.72 14.45 1.63
CA LYS A 176 3.04 13.87 1.30
C LYS A 176 3.38 12.67 2.16
N SER A 177 2.96 12.67 3.42
CA SER A 177 3.10 11.50 4.29
C SER A 177 2.14 11.50 5.47
N ILE A 178 1.80 10.30 5.94
CA ILE A 178 1.10 10.08 7.21
C ILE A 178 1.91 9.12 8.05
N THR A 179 2.14 9.46 9.32
CA THR A 179 2.81 8.56 10.26
C THR A 179 1.78 7.95 11.20
N VAL A 180 1.78 6.63 11.32
CA VAL A 180 0.90 5.88 12.22
C VAL A 180 1.77 5.14 13.23
N THR A 181 1.54 5.35 14.52
CA THR A 181 2.39 4.80 15.59
C THR A 181 1.63 3.74 16.35
N HIS A 182 2.15 2.52 16.40
CA HIS A 182 1.59 1.47 17.25
C HIS A 182 1.86 1.77 18.72
N LYS A 183 0.81 1.85 19.54
CA LYS A 183 0.91 2.34 20.93
C LYS A 183 1.79 1.46 21.80
N ARG A 184 1.77 0.13 21.61
CA ARG A 184 2.54 -0.79 22.46
C ARG A 184 4.01 -0.86 22.07
N SER A 185 4.30 -1.13 20.79
CA SER A 185 5.68 -1.35 20.32
C SER A 185 6.44 -0.06 19.98
N GLN A 186 5.73 1.06 19.85
CA GLN A 186 6.25 2.36 19.41
C GLN A 186 6.85 2.32 17.99
N ILE A 187 6.57 1.27 17.22
CA ILE A 187 6.89 1.18 15.79
C ILE A 187 6.00 2.18 15.04
N LYS A 188 6.60 2.87 14.08
CA LYS A 188 5.93 3.84 13.21
C LYS A 188 5.86 3.30 11.80
N LEU A 189 4.69 3.34 11.19
CA LEU A 189 4.52 3.17 9.76
C LEU A 189 4.41 4.57 9.15
N GLN A 190 5.33 4.90 8.25
CA GLN A 190 5.30 6.16 7.53
C GLN A 190 4.79 5.89 6.12
N PHE A 191 3.51 6.18 5.89
CA PHE A 191 2.89 6.15 4.58
C PHE A 191 3.43 7.31 3.75
N ILE A 192 4.00 7.00 2.58
CA ILE A 192 4.62 7.97 1.68
C ILE A 192 4.14 7.66 0.26
N ASP A 193 3.81 8.72 -0.47
CA ASP A 193 3.54 8.63 -1.90
C ASP A 193 4.82 8.41 -2.68
N ALA A 194 4.96 7.22 -3.27
CA ALA A 194 6.11 6.83 -4.06
C ALA A 194 6.28 7.72 -5.30
N GLU A 195 5.19 8.20 -5.91
CA GLU A 195 5.26 9.09 -7.08
C GLU A 195 6.05 10.37 -6.75
N SER A 196 5.88 10.89 -5.53
CA SER A 196 6.61 12.07 -5.06
C SER A 196 8.13 11.89 -4.98
N LEU A 197 8.63 10.64 -4.96
CA LEU A 197 10.06 10.32 -4.91
C LEU A 197 10.70 10.27 -6.31
N PHE A 198 9.93 9.92 -7.33
CA PHE A 198 10.40 9.79 -8.71
C PHE A 198 10.10 11.03 -9.58
N GLY A 199 9.21 11.90 -9.11
CA GLY A 199 8.69 13.03 -9.88
C GLY A 199 7.43 12.65 -10.68
N PRO A 200 6.82 13.60 -11.41
CA PRO A 200 5.56 13.37 -12.10
C PRO A 200 5.74 12.37 -13.26
N MET A 201 5.48 11.09 -13.00
CA MET A 201 5.55 10.01 -13.97
C MET A 201 4.51 8.94 -13.66
N THR A 202 4.14 8.15 -14.67
CA THR A 202 3.23 7.01 -14.46
C THR A 202 3.98 5.83 -13.85
N LEU A 203 3.29 4.98 -13.09
CA LEU A 203 3.86 3.72 -12.59
C LEU A 203 4.46 2.89 -13.73
N LYS A 204 3.78 2.85 -14.88
CA LYS A 204 4.26 2.18 -16.10
C LYS A 204 5.61 2.73 -16.58
N ALA A 205 5.76 4.05 -16.64
CA ALA A 205 7.03 4.68 -17.00
C ALA A 205 8.13 4.35 -15.98
N CYS A 206 7.80 4.39 -14.68
CA CYS A 206 8.73 4.03 -13.61
C CYS A 206 9.22 2.58 -13.74
N VAL A 207 8.31 1.62 -13.96
CA VAL A 207 8.68 0.20 -14.16
C VAL A 207 9.54 0.02 -15.41
N LYS A 208 9.27 0.76 -16.48
CA LYS A 208 10.08 0.72 -17.70
C LYS A 208 11.49 1.26 -17.50
N ASP A 209 11.63 2.35 -16.74
CA ASP A 209 12.90 3.04 -16.55
C ASP A 209 13.77 2.37 -15.47
N TYR A 210 13.15 1.78 -14.44
CA TYR A 210 13.84 1.26 -13.25
C TYR A 210 13.62 -0.23 -12.96
N GLY A 211 12.63 -0.88 -13.57
CA GLY A 211 12.31 -2.30 -13.35
C GLY A 211 13.00 -3.25 -14.33
N ASP A 212 12.83 -4.55 -14.09
CA ASP A 212 13.45 -5.62 -14.89
C ASP A 212 12.77 -5.87 -16.25
N LYS A 213 12.07 -4.85 -16.79
CA LYS A 213 11.40 -4.82 -18.10
C LYS A 213 10.27 -5.83 -18.31
N SER A 214 9.94 -6.67 -17.33
CA SER A 214 8.74 -7.51 -17.35
C SER A 214 7.53 -6.65 -16.97
N GLU A 215 6.95 -5.97 -17.97
CA GLU A 215 5.69 -5.26 -17.81
C GLU A 215 4.53 -6.23 -18.04
N HIS A 216 3.97 -6.76 -16.97
CA HIS A 216 2.71 -7.51 -17.00
C HIS A 216 1.75 -6.82 -16.03
N LYS A 217 0.94 -5.90 -16.55
CA LYS A 217 -0.22 -5.35 -15.84
C LYS A 217 -1.45 -5.96 -16.49
N ASP A 218 -2.12 -6.85 -15.76
CA ASP A 218 -3.36 -7.46 -16.21
C ASP A 218 -4.51 -6.44 -16.15
N VAL A 219 -5.59 -6.75 -16.86
CA VAL A 219 -6.75 -5.87 -16.98
C VAL A 219 -7.87 -6.36 -16.07
N PHE A 220 -8.40 -5.45 -15.25
CA PHE A 220 -9.51 -5.71 -14.37
C PHE A 220 -10.81 -5.08 -14.92
N PRO A 221 -11.95 -5.81 -15.00
CA PRO A 221 -13.19 -5.30 -15.60
C PRO A 221 -13.99 -4.42 -14.61
N TYR A 222 -13.46 -3.21 -14.36
CA TYR A 222 -13.99 -2.23 -13.39
C TYR A 222 -15.45 -1.82 -13.60
N GLU A 223 -15.96 -1.90 -14.84
CA GLU A 223 -17.32 -1.43 -15.17
C GLU A 223 -18.41 -2.42 -14.76
N ILE A 224 -18.05 -3.71 -14.62
CA ILE A 224 -18.99 -4.80 -14.34
C ILE A 224 -18.96 -5.20 -12.89
N ILE A 225 -17.78 -5.24 -12.30
CA ILE A 225 -17.58 -5.63 -10.90
C ILE A 225 -17.87 -4.41 -10.03
N LYS A 226 -18.95 -4.47 -9.27
CA LYS A 226 -19.47 -3.42 -8.40
C LYS A 226 -19.62 -3.92 -6.98
N SER A 227 -19.81 -3.01 -6.01
CA SER A 227 -19.93 -3.41 -4.60
C SER A 227 -21.07 -4.38 -4.31
N LYS A 228 -22.11 -4.40 -5.16
CA LYS A 228 -23.30 -5.23 -4.96
C LYS A 228 -23.22 -6.61 -5.60
N ASN A 229 -22.35 -6.81 -6.59
CA ASN A 229 -22.31 -8.04 -7.39
C ASN A 229 -20.91 -8.67 -7.44
N TRP A 230 -19.89 -8.10 -6.77
CA TRP A 230 -18.51 -8.57 -6.86
C TRP A 230 -18.37 -10.07 -6.59
N ASN A 231 -19.05 -10.60 -5.57
CA ASN A 231 -18.94 -12.01 -5.20
C ASN A 231 -19.49 -12.92 -6.32
N GLU A 232 -20.71 -12.64 -6.79
CA GLU A 232 -21.33 -13.42 -7.88
C GLU A 232 -20.50 -13.35 -9.17
N VAL A 233 -19.97 -12.18 -9.51
CA VAL A 233 -19.22 -11.95 -10.74
C VAL A 233 -17.82 -12.59 -10.69
N LEU A 234 -17.11 -12.46 -9.56
CA LEU A 234 -15.77 -13.04 -9.39
C LEU A 234 -15.79 -14.56 -9.19
N MET A 235 -16.92 -15.14 -8.77
CA MET A 235 -17.10 -16.59 -8.63
C MET A 235 -17.56 -17.27 -9.92
N LYS A 236 -17.72 -16.54 -11.04
CA LYS A 236 -18.08 -17.14 -12.33
C LYS A 236 -17.00 -18.11 -12.79
N THR A 237 -17.44 -19.24 -13.32
CA THR A 237 -16.58 -20.26 -13.95
C THR A 237 -16.50 -20.10 -15.46
N GLU A 238 -17.12 -19.05 -16.01
CA GLU A 238 -17.08 -18.67 -17.41
C GLU A 238 -16.25 -17.39 -17.58
N PRO A 239 -15.48 -17.25 -18.67
CA PRO A 239 -14.68 -16.06 -18.91
C PRO A 239 -15.56 -14.83 -19.16
N PHE A 240 -15.04 -13.65 -18.86
CA PHE A 240 -15.64 -12.38 -19.25
C PHE A 240 -15.66 -12.24 -20.77
N GLU A 241 -16.72 -11.64 -21.30
CA GLU A 241 -16.83 -11.36 -22.73
C GLU A 241 -15.90 -10.21 -23.14
N TYR A 242 -15.51 -10.10 -24.41
CA TYR A 242 -14.65 -8.99 -24.85
C TYR A 242 -15.27 -7.61 -24.60
N GLU A 243 -16.60 -7.50 -24.73
CA GLU A 243 -17.35 -6.27 -24.45
C GLU A 243 -17.33 -5.89 -22.97
N ASP A 244 -17.05 -6.83 -22.08
CA ASP A 244 -17.05 -6.59 -20.64
C ASP A 244 -15.87 -5.71 -20.19
N PHE A 245 -14.84 -5.64 -21.03
CA PHE A 245 -13.67 -4.77 -20.84
C PHE A 245 -13.82 -3.40 -21.49
N LYS A 246 -15.01 -3.04 -22.00
CA LYS A 246 -15.24 -1.76 -22.65
C LYS A 246 -15.56 -0.66 -21.61
N PRO A 247 -14.72 0.38 -21.46
CA PRO A 247 -15.03 1.50 -20.59
C PRO A 247 -16.31 2.21 -21.06
N GLN A 248 -17.22 2.53 -20.14
CA GLN A 248 -18.47 3.23 -20.51
C GLN A 248 -18.21 4.68 -20.91
N LEU A 249 -17.14 5.28 -20.37
CA LEU A 249 -16.82 6.71 -20.51
C LEU A 249 -15.77 7.01 -21.58
N LYS A 250 -14.93 6.05 -21.96
CA LYS A 250 -13.95 6.19 -23.05
C LYS A 250 -14.44 5.31 -24.19
N GLY A 251 -14.81 5.90 -25.32
CA GLY A 251 -15.42 5.19 -26.47
C GLY A 251 -14.54 4.19 -27.22
N GLY A 252 -13.57 3.55 -26.55
CA GLY A 252 -12.71 2.50 -27.09
C GLY A 252 -12.36 1.46 -26.02
N TYR A 253 -12.16 0.22 -26.42
CA TYR A 253 -11.80 -0.89 -25.53
C TYR A 253 -10.50 -0.58 -24.79
N SER A 254 -10.43 -0.93 -23.50
CA SER A 254 -9.16 -0.91 -22.75
C SER A 254 -8.26 -2.11 -23.08
N PHE A 255 -8.67 -2.92 -24.06
CA PHE A 255 -8.13 -4.23 -24.37
C PHE A 255 -8.10 -4.42 -25.87
N THR A 256 -6.99 -4.92 -26.40
CA THR A 256 -6.88 -5.37 -27.79
C THR A 256 -7.37 -6.81 -27.91
N LYS A 257 -7.65 -7.24 -29.13
CA LYS A 257 -8.09 -8.62 -29.38
C LYS A 257 -7.02 -9.65 -29.01
N ASP A 258 -5.76 -9.34 -29.25
CA ASP A 258 -4.63 -10.21 -28.89
C ASP A 258 -4.48 -10.35 -27.37
N GLU A 259 -4.69 -9.27 -26.61
CA GLU A 259 -4.70 -9.33 -25.14
C GLU A 259 -5.90 -10.15 -24.61
N TYR A 260 -7.05 -10.11 -25.31
CA TYR A 260 -8.20 -10.96 -24.99
C TYR A 260 -7.97 -12.43 -25.23
N ASP A 261 -7.32 -12.78 -26.34
CA ASP A 261 -6.93 -14.16 -26.58
C ASP A 261 -5.95 -14.66 -25.50
N TYR A 262 -5.06 -13.80 -24.99
CA TYR A 262 -4.19 -14.13 -23.86
C TYR A 262 -4.97 -14.34 -22.56
N TYR A 263 -5.94 -13.47 -22.24
CA TYR A 263 -6.84 -13.65 -21.10
C TYR A 263 -7.60 -14.99 -21.16
N LEU A 264 -8.12 -15.37 -22.33
CA LEU A 264 -8.81 -16.65 -22.51
C LEU A 264 -7.88 -17.88 -22.36
N ILE A 265 -6.58 -17.71 -22.57
CA ILE A 265 -5.58 -18.75 -22.30
C ILE A 265 -5.32 -18.85 -20.80
N ASP A 266 -5.16 -17.72 -20.11
CA ASP A 266 -4.89 -17.65 -18.67
C ASP A 266 -6.09 -18.13 -17.82
N PHE A 267 -7.31 -17.93 -18.32
CA PHE A 267 -8.55 -18.39 -17.66
C PHE A 267 -8.69 -19.92 -17.61
N LYS A 268 -8.03 -20.67 -18.49
CA LYS A 268 -8.18 -22.15 -18.61
C LYS A 268 -7.34 -22.91 -17.59
#